data_AF-A0A7Z9G5G9-F1
#
_entry.id   AF-A0A7Z9G5G9-F1
#
_cell.length_a   1.000
_cell.length_b   1.000
_cell.length_c   1.000
_cell.angle_alpha   90.00
_cell.angle_beta   90.00
_cell.angle_gamma   90.00
#
_symmetry.space_group_name_H-M   'P 1'
#
loop_
_entity.id
_entity.type
_entity.pdbx_description
1 polymer ?
#
loop_
_entity_poly.entity_id
_entity_poly.type
_entity_poly.pdbx_seq_one_letter_code
_entity_poly.pdbx_strand_id
1 'polypeptide(L)'
;MKMLKVLSIFVVGVLLGAGVSSWYWWHVMSVQMQSESIDRAYQAAEEAEWAAQLRLNESSNVLSGLERNMAIKVVTLSQWEDTEMMNEESRLARDKWLVPVKVYHQRFPHRGDHTNIVNAFLAAIPDRSEDSICRSGICRLDDQRLAKLKADKPESK
;
A
#
# COMPACT_ATOMS: atom_id res chain seq x y z
N MET A 1 49.99 14.45 33.27
CA MET A 1 49.26 13.17 33.51
C MET A 1 47.74 13.29 33.63
N LYS A 2 47.14 14.42 34.05
CA LYS A 2 45.66 14.53 34.19
C LYS A 2 44.90 14.62 32.85
N MET A 3 45.45 15.34 31.85
CA MET A 3 44.84 15.47 30.51
C MET A 3 44.74 14.14 29.74
N LEU A 4 45.72 13.23 29.87
CA LEU A 4 45.72 11.94 29.18
C LEU A 4 44.57 11.02 29.64
N LYS A 5 44.20 11.10 30.93
CA LYS A 5 43.09 10.32 31.50
C LYS A 5 41.72 10.83 31.07
N VAL A 6 41.58 12.15 30.87
CA VAL A 6 40.32 12.74 30.39
C VAL A 6 40.09 12.39 28.91
N LEU A 7 41.13 12.46 28.10
CA LEU A 7 41.08 12.06 26.69
C LEU A 7 40.78 10.56 26.53
N SER A 8 41.35 9.68 27.36
CA SER A 8 41.05 8.25 27.28
C SER A 8 39.61 7.92 27.63
N ILE A 9 39.01 8.61 28.61
CA ILE A 9 37.60 8.40 29.00
C ILE A 9 36.66 8.87 27.88
N PHE A 10 36.96 9.99 27.23
CA PHE A 10 36.18 10.49 26.09
C PHE A 10 36.26 9.54 24.88
N VAL A 11 37.45 9.05 24.53
CA VAL A 11 37.62 8.11 23.41
C VAL A 11 36.89 6.80 23.68
N VAL A 12 36.99 6.26 24.90
CA VAL A 12 36.26 5.03 25.28
C VAL A 12 34.75 5.28 25.30
N GLY A 13 34.29 6.44 25.79
CA GLY A 13 32.87 6.80 25.78
C GLY A 13 32.29 6.94 24.36
N VAL A 14 33.03 7.55 23.43
CA VAL A 14 32.63 7.69 22.03
C VAL A 14 32.62 6.33 21.32
N LEU A 15 33.62 5.48 21.55
CA LEU A 15 33.67 4.14 20.96
C LEU A 15 32.55 3.23 21.47
N LEU A 16 32.24 3.29 22.76
CA LEU A 16 31.10 2.55 23.34
C LEU A 16 29.76 3.10 22.83
N GLY A 17 29.60 4.42 22.74
CA GLY A 17 28.39 5.05 22.20
C GLY A 17 28.15 4.71 20.73
N ALA A 18 29.21 4.75 19.90
CA ALA A 18 29.14 4.36 18.49
C ALA A 18 28.88 2.85 18.30
N GLY A 19 29.43 2.01 19.18
CA GLY A 19 29.17 0.57 19.17
C GLY A 19 27.71 0.23 19.48
N VAL A 20 27.13 0.87 20.50
CA VAL A 20 25.72 0.66 20.88
C VAL A 20 24.77 1.18 19.81
N SER A 21 25.03 2.37 19.25
CA SER A 21 24.19 2.92 18.18
C SER A 21 24.28 2.09 16.89
N SER A 22 25.46 1.61 16.53
CA SER A 22 25.63 0.71 15.37
C SER A 22 24.96 -0.64 15.58
N TRP A 23 25.05 -1.23 16.77
CA TRP A 23 24.36 -2.48 17.11
C TRP A 23 22.84 -2.31 17.09
N TYR A 24 22.32 -1.23 17.68
CA TYR A 24 20.89 -0.91 17.66
C TYR A 24 20.40 -0.71 16.22
N TRP A 25 21.14 0.04 15.40
CA TRP A 25 20.78 0.27 14.01
C TRP A 25 20.83 -1.01 13.17
N TRP A 26 21.84 -1.86 13.37
CA TRP A 26 21.91 -3.18 12.75
C TRP A 26 20.75 -4.09 13.17
N HIS A 27 20.36 -4.08 14.45
CA HIS A 27 19.23 -4.85 14.94
C HIS A 27 17.90 -4.35 14.36
N VAL A 28 17.69 -3.04 14.28
CA VAL A 28 16.48 -2.47 13.65
C VAL A 28 16.42 -2.83 12.17
N MET A 29 17.54 -2.67 11.44
CA MET A 29 17.61 -3.03 10.02
C MET A 29 17.45 -4.53 9.79
N SER A 30 18.03 -5.39 10.63
CA SER A 30 17.89 -6.85 10.49
C SER A 30 16.47 -7.32 10.76
N VAL A 31 15.77 -6.73 11.73
CA VAL A 31 14.35 -6.99 11.98
C VAL A 31 13.49 -6.50 10.82
N GLN A 32 13.77 -5.31 10.27
CA GLN A 32 13.05 -4.78 9.10
C GLN A 32 13.26 -5.63 7.84
N MET A 33 14.48 -6.10 7.59
CA MET A 33 14.78 -7.01 6.48
C MET A 33 14.13 -8.38 6.68
N GLN A 34 14.11 -8.89 7.90
CA GLN A 34 13.38 -10.12 8.23
C GLN A 34 11.88 -9.95 7.98
N SER A 35 11.26 -8.84 8.43
CA SER A 35 9.85 -8.57 8.15
C SER A 35 9.58 -8.45 6.66
N GLU A 36 10.45 -7.76 5.89
CA GLU A 36 10.27 -7.68 4.44
C GLU A 36 10.37 -9.06 3.79
N SER A 37 11.36 -9.88 4.16
CA SER A 37 11.50 -11.22 3.59
C SER A 37 10.30 -12.12 3.92
N ILE A 38 9.72 -12.00 5.12
CA ILE A 38 8.51 -12.72 5.53
C ILE A 38 7.31 -12.23 4.72
N ASP A 39 7.16 -10.92 4.53
CA ASP A 39 6.07 -10.33 3.74
C ASP A 39 6.14 -10.76 2.28
N ARG A 40 7.35 -10.81 1.69
CA ARG A 40 7.57 -11.31 0.33
C ARG A 40 7.26 -12.79 0.21
N ALA A 41 7.67 -13.60 1.19
CA ALA A 41 7.36 -15.03 1.23
C ALA A 41 5.86 -15.28 1.35
N TYR A 42 5.17 -14.50 2.21
CA TYR A 42 3.72 -14.55 2.36
C TYR A 42 2.99 -14.18 1.06
N GLN A 43 3.40 -13.10 0.39
CA GLN A 43 2.83 -12.69 -0.91
C GLN A 43 3.01 -13.77 -1.97
N ALA A 44 4.21 -14.37 -2.07
CA ALA A 44 4.47 -15.45 -3.01
C ALA A 44 3.60 -16.69 -2.74
N ALA A 45 3.36 -17.02 -1.46
CA ALA A 45 2.47 -18.11 -1.08
C ALA A 45 0.99 -17.81 -1.44
N GLU A 46 0.51 -16.58 -1.18
CA GLU A 46 -0.84 -16.17 -1.59
C GLU A 46 -1.04 -16.24 -3.11
N GLU A 47 -0.06 -15.74 -3.88
CA GLU A 47 -0.11 -15.78 -5.35
C GLU A 47 -0.11 -17.22 -5.88
N ALA A 48 0.67 -18.11 -5.27
CA ALA A 48 0.68 -19.53 -5.61
C ALA A 48 -0.68 -20.20 -5.32
N GLU A 49 -1.30 -19.87 -4.19
CA GLU A 49 -2.63 -20.38 -3.80
C GLU A 49 -3.70 -19.91 -4.79
N TRP A 50 -3.74 -18.62 -5.13
CA TRP A 50 -4.68 -18.13 -6.15
C TRP A 50 -4.44 -18.78 -7.51
N ALA A 51 -3.17 -18.98 -7.90
CA ALA A 51 -2.83 -19.64 -9.14
C ALA A 51 -3.23 -21.13 -9.15
N ALA A 52 -3.24 -21.80 -7.99
CA ALA A 52 -3.75 -23.16 -7.84
C ALA A 52 -5.29 -23.18 -7.96
N GLN A 53 -5.98 -22.30 -7.23
CA GLN A 53 -7.44 -22.16 -7.29
C GLN A 53 -7.94 -21.83 -8.71
N LEU A 54 -7.23 -20.95 -9.44
CA LEU A 54 -7.55 -20.67 -10.85
C LEU A 54 -7.42 -21.93 -11.73
N ARG A 55 -6.37 -22.76 -11.51
CA ARG A 55 -6.21 -24.04 -12.24
C ARG A 55 -7.29 -25.06 -11.89
N LEU A 56 -7.87 -24.95 -10.70
CA LEU A 56 -9.01 -25.75 -10.24
C LEU A 56 -10.37 -25.16 -10.66
N ASN A 57 -10.38 -24.07 -11.45
CA ASN A 57 -11.58 -23.31 -11.84
C ASN A 57 -12.35 -22.68 -10.67
N GLU A 58 -11.70 -22.43 -9.53
CA GLU A 58 -12.29 -21.80 -8.35
C GLU A 58 -12.14 -20.27 -8.38
N SER A 59 -12.56 -19.65 -9.48
CA SER A 59 -12.35 -18.20 -9.71
C SER A 59 -13.07 -17.30 -8.70
N SER A 60 -14.16 -17.76 -8.09
CA SER A 60 -14.87 -17.02 -7.03
C SER A 60 -14.03 -16.88 -5.76
N ASN A 61 -13.32 -17.94 -5.38
CA ASN A 61 -12.47 -17.97 -4.19
C ASN A 61 -11.29 -17.01 -4.39
N VAL A 62 -10.69 -17.06 -5.58
CA VAL A 62 -9.60 -16.18 -5.99
C VAL A 62 -10.04 -14.71 -5.96
N LEU A 63 -11.20 -14.40 -6.55
CA LEU A 63 -11.70 -13.04 -6.58
C LEU A 63 -11.94 -12.50 -5.16
N SER A 64 -12.58 -13.30 -4.30
CA SER A 64 -12.80 -12.91 -2.90
C SER A 64 -11.49 -12.71 -2.14
N GLY A 65 -10.48 -13.56 -2.38
CA GLY A 65 -9.16 -13.43 -1.77
C GLY A 65 -8.43 -12.16 -2.22
N LEU A 66 -8.45 -11.87 -3.52
CA LEU A 66 -7.87 -10.66 -4.10
C LEU A 66 -8.53 -9.39 -3.56
N GLU A 67 -9.86 -9.37 -3.46
CA GLU A 67 -10.61 -8.24 -2.91
C GLU A 67 -10.29 -7.99 -1.43
N ARG A 68 -10.17 -9.07 -0.64
CA ARG A 68 -9.75 -8.98 0.76
C ARG A 68 -8.33 -8.44 0.89
N ASN A 69 -7.38 -8.96 0.13
CA ASN A 69 -5.98 -8.52 0.19
C ASN A 69 -5.85 -7.05 -0.23
N MET A 70 -6.56 -6.65 -1.29
CA MET A 70 -6.63 -5.25 -1.70
C MET A 70 -7.16 -4.35 -0.58
N ALA A 71 -8.24 -4.75 0.11
CA ALA A 71 -8.77 -3.97 1.23
C ALA A 71 -7.78 -3.85 2.39
N ILE A 72 -7.08 -4.94 2.75
CA ILE A 72 -6.03 -4.91 3.79
C ILE A 72 -4.93 -3.91 3.41
N LYS A 73 -4.42 -3.97 2.17
CA LYS A 73 -3.39 -3.06 1.68
C LYS A 73 -3.84 -1.59 1.72
N VAL A 74 -5.08 -1.31 1.34
CA VAL A 74 -5.65 0.05 1.42
C VAL A 74 -5.75 0.53 2.87
N VAL A 75 -6.20 -0.33 3.79
CA VAL A 75 -6.26 0.02 5.22
C VAL A 75 -4.86 0.31 5.77
N THR A 76 -3.88 -0.54 5.49
CA THR A 76 -2.49 -0.31 5.89
C THR A 76 -1.95 1.02 5.36
N LEU A 77 -2.19 1.32 4.08
CA LEU A 77 -1.78 2.59 3.48
C LEU A 77 -2.46 3.81 4.13
N SER A 78 -3.74 3.70 4.48
CA SER A 78 -4.45 4.78 5.19
C SER A 78 -3.84 5.04 6.58
N GLN A 79 -3.46 3.99 7.30
CA GLN A 79 -2.80 4.12 8.60
C GLN A 79 -1.40 4.72 8.47
N TRP A 80 -0.66 4.37 7.41
CA TRP A 80 0.66 4.94 7.15
C TRP A 80 0.61 6.43 6.81
N GLU A 81 -0.42 6.88 6.09
CA GLU A 81 -0.65 8.32 5.83
C GLU A 81 -0.83 9.12 7.12
N ASP A 82 -1.44 8.54 8.15
CA ASP A 82 -1.62 9.18 9.45
C ASP A 82 -0.33 9.22 10.29
N THR A 83 0.61 8.30 10.05
CA THR A 83 1.84 8.15 10.85
C THR A 83 3.10 8.71 10.21
N GLU A 84 3.14 8.83 8.88
CA GLU A 84 4.33 9.18 8.12
C GLU A 84 4.07 10.43 7.27
N MET A 85 4.89 11.48 7.44
CA MET A 85 4.83 12.67 6.59
C MET A 85 5.41 12.36 5.20
N MET A 86 4.64 11.65 4.36
CA MET A 86 5.00 11.48 2.95
C MET A 86 5.08 12.86 2.28
N ASN A 87 6.19 13.11 1.57
CA ASN A 87 6.33 14.30 0.73
C ASN A 87 5.36 14.26 -0.47
N GLU A 88 5.11 15.41 -1.08
CA GLU A 88 4.14 15.56 -2.16
C GLU A 88 4.45 14.65 -3.37
N GLU A 89 5.72 14.53 -3.75
CA GLU A 89 6.16 13.65 -4.83
C GLU A 89 5.81 12.18 -4.56
N SER A 90 6.08 11.68 -3.35
CA SER A 90 5.77 10.31 -2.96
C SER A 90 4.25 10.08 -2.91
N ARG A 91 3.48 11.08 -2.47
CA ARG A 91 2.03 11.02 -2.46
C ARG A 91 1.47 10.91 -3.88
N LEU A 92 1.94 11.78 -4.80
CA LEU A 92 1.54 11.73 -6.20
C LEU A 92 1.90 10.38 -6.86
N ALA A 93 3.09 9.85 -6.56
CA ALA A 93 3.51 8.54 -7.04
C ALA A 93 2.62 7.40 -6.53
N ARG A 94 2.29 7.40 -5.23
CA ARG A 94 1.36 6.44 -4.61
C ARG A 94 -0.03 6.55 -5.25
N ASP A 95 -0.58 7.75 -5.33
CA ASP A 95 -1.95 8.00 -5.77
C ASP A 95 -2.16 7.54 -7.21
N LYS A 96 -1.15 7.68 -8.08
CA LYS A 96 -1.18 7.13 -9.45
C LYS A 96 -1.47 5.63 -9.49
N TRP A 97 -0.95 4.86 -8.53
CA TRP A 97 -1.22 3.41 -8.42
C TRP A 97 -2.55 3.10 -7.73
N LEU A 98 -3.08 4.04 -6.94
CA LEU A 98 -4.37 3.90 -6.26
C LEU A 98 -5.57 4.29 -7.14
N VAL A 99 -5.37 5.05 -8.22
CA VAL A 99 -6.44 5.36 -9.19
C VAL A 99 -7.18 4.10 -9.68
N PRO A 100 -6.49 3.04 -10.16
CA PRO A 100 -7.14 1.77 -10.49
C PRO A 100 -7.92 1.12 -9.35
N VAL A 101 -7.40 1.19 -8.12
CA VAL A 101 -8.02 0.62 -6.92
C VAL A 101 -9.33 1.35 -6.61
N LYS A 102 -9.30 2.69 -6.68
CA LYS A 102 -10.49 3.54 -6.55
C LYS A 102 -11.57 3.16 -7.58
N VAL A 103 -11.19 3.04 -8.86
CA VAL A 103 -12.10 2.65 -9.95
C VAL A 103 -12.74 1.28 -9.68
N TYR A 104 -11.94 0.30 -9.26
CA TYR A 104 -12.47 -1.03 -8.94
C TYR A 104 -13.49 -0.97 -7.80
N HIS A 105 -13.15 -0.29 -6.69
CA HIS A 105 -14.02 -0.20 -5.51
C HIS A 105 -15.31 0.60 -5.74
N GLN A 106 -15.31 1.56 -6.67
CA GLN A 106 -16.54 2.23 -7.09
C GLN A 106 -17.55 1.27 -7.74
N ARG A 107 -17.07 0.19 -8.38
CA ARG A 107 -17.93 -0.84 -8.97
C ARG A 107 -18.20 -2.01 -8.02
N PHE A 108 -17.20 -2.38 -7.22
CA PHE A 108 -17.24 -3.48 -6.26
C PHE A 108 -16.84 -2.96 -4.87
N PRO A 109 -17.78 -2.33 -4.14
CA PRO A 109 -17.48 -1.73 -2.84
C PRO A 109 -17.04 -2.79 -1.84
N HIS A 110 -16.04 -2.44 -1.02
CA HIS A 110 -15.63 -3.31 0.09
C HIS A 110 -16.79 -3.46 1.08
N ARG A 111 -17.02 -4.70 1.56
CA ARG A 111 -18.04 -5.03 2.55
C ARG A 111 -17.35 -5.67 3.74
N GLY A 112 -17.19 -4.93 4.84
CA GLY A 112 -16.53 -5.43 6.05
C GLY A 112 -16.24 -4.32 7.06
N ASP A 113 -15.53 -4.68 8.14
CA ASP A 113 -15.28 -3.82 9.31
C ASP A 113 -14.46 -2.54 9.00
N HIS A 114 -13.92 -2.42 7.78
CA HIS A 114 -13.12 -1.28 7.35
C HIS A 114 -13.71 -0.53 6.14
N THR A 115 -14.96 -0.78 5.76
CA THR A 115 -15.60 -0.12 4.60
C THR A 115 -15.49 1.39 4.66
N ASN A 116 -15.71 2.02 5.82
CA ASN A 116 -15.64 3.47 5.95
C ASN A 116 -14.22 4.01 5.74
N ILE A 117 -13.21 3.32 6.28
CA ILE A 117 -11.79 3.70 6.16
C ILE A 117 -11.35 3.59 4.71
N VAL A 118 -11.61 2.45 4.08
CA VAL A 118 -11.29 2.21 2.66
C VAL A 118 -11.95 3.25 1.77
N ASN A 119 -13.24 3.52 1.97
CA ASN A 119 -13.97 4.48 1.16
C ASN A 119 -13.47 5.91 1.35
N ALA A 120 -13.18 6.32 2.60
CA ALA A 120 -12.68 7.67 2.89
C ALA A 120 -11.30 7.89 2.29
N PHE A 121 -10.38 6.93 2.45
CA PHE A 121 -9.04 7.02 1.89
C PHE A 121 -9.06 7.07 0.36
N LEU A 122 -9.82 6.17 -0.29
CA LEU A 122 -9.91 6.16 -1.75
C LEU A 122 -10.66 7.37 -2.33
N ALA A 123 -11.51 8.05 -1.55
CA ALA A 123 -12.18 9.27 -1.99
C ALA A 123 -11.19 10.46 -2.16
N ALA A 124 -10.10 10.48 -1.39
CA ALA A 124 -9.06 11.52 -1.49
C ALA A 124 -8.15 11.34 -2.72
N ILE A 125 -8.12 10.15 -3.31
CA ILE A 125 -7.32 9.86 -4.50
C ILE A 125 -7.96 10.53 -5.72
N PRO A 126 -7.20 11.21 -6.61
CA PRO A 126 -7.73 11.82 -7.82
C PRO A 126 -8.40 10.79 -8.74
N ASP A 127 -9.28 11.24 -9.62
CA ASP A 127 -9.85 10.38 -10.66
C ASP A 127 -8.85 10.14 -11.82
N ARG A 128 -9.13 9.13 -12.64
CA ARG A 128 -8.37 8.88 -13.87
C ARG A 128 -8.49 10.09 -14.81
N SER A 129 -7.37 10.51 -15.40
CA SER A 129 -7.38 11.48 -16.50
C SER A 129 -8.13 10.91 -17.71
N GLU A 130 -9.10 11.67 -18.23
CA GLU A 130 -9.95 11.28 -19.35
C GLU A 130 -9.20 11.10 -20.68
N ASP A 131 -7.97 11.63 -20.79
CA ASP A 131 -7.13 11.59 -22.00
C ASP A 131 -6.29 10.31 -22.14
N SER A 132 -6.45 9.37 -21.21
CA SER A 132 -5.65 8.15 -21.12
C SER A 132 -6.16 7.05 -22.07
N ILE A 133 -5.39 6.75 -23.14
CA ILE A 133 -5.62 5.61 -24.05
C ILE A 133 -5.30 4.30 -23.31
N CYS A 134 -6.22 3.87 -22.45
CA CYS A 134 -5.99 2.75 -21.56
C CYS A 134 -6.86 1.55 -21.96
N ARG A 135 -6.21 0.46 -22.40
CA ARG A 135 -6.86 -0.81 -22.78
C ARG A 135 -6.98 -1.82 -21.62
N SER A 136 -6.68 -1.40 -20.39
CA SER A 136 -6.72 -2.29 -19.22
C SER A 136 -8.16 -2.60 -18.80
N GLY A 137 -8.35 -3.70 -18.06
CA GLY A 137 -9.66 -4.06 -17.48
C GLY A 137 -10.24 -2.95 -16.60
N ILE A 138 -9.38 -2.20 -15.91
CA ILE A 138 -9.75 -1.06 -15.06
C ILE A 138 -10.38 0.06 -15.88
N CYS A 139 -9.82 0.37 -17.05
CA CYS A 139 -10.35 1.43 -17.91
C CYS A 139 -11.71 1.05 -18.49
N ARG A 140 -11.90 -0.23 -18.84
CA ARG A 140 -13.22 -0.76 -19.20
C ARG A 140 -14.24 -0.68 -18.05
N LEU A 141 -13.83 -0.92 -16.81
CA LEU A 141 -14.69 -0.77 -15.64
C LEU A 141 -15.08 0.70 -15.41
N ASP A 142 -14.13 1.62 -15.57
CA ASP A 142 -14.40 3.05 -15.46
C ASP A 142 -15.33 3.56 -16.56
N ASP A 143 -15.12 3.13 -17.80
CA ASP A 143 -15.98 3.49 -18.93
C ASP A 143 -17.43 2.99 -18.71
N GLN A 144 -17.58 1.77 -18.18
CA GLN A 144 -18.90 1.23 -17.78
C GLN A 144 -19.55 2.07 -16.68
N ARG A 145 -18.78 2.52 -15.69
CA ARG A 145 -19.26 3.39 -14.61
C ARG A 145 -19.73 4.75 -15.15
N LEU A 146 -18.92 5.39 -16.00
CA LEU A 146 -19.24 6.68 -16.62
C LEU A 146 -20.45 6.59 -17.54
N ALA A 147 -20.57 5.53 -18.33
CA ALA A 147 -21.73 5.28 -19.18
C ALA A 147 -23.02 5.20 -18.35
N LYS A 148 -22.99 4.51 -17.19
CA LYS A 148 -24.13 4.43 -16.27
C LYS A 148 -24.52 5.80 -15.72
N LEU A 149 -23.56 6.60 -15.27
CA LEU A 149 -23.81 7.95 -14.74
C LEU A 149 -24.41 8.90 -15.79
N LYS A 150 -24.02 8.76 -17.06
CA LYS A 150 -24.62 9.53 -18.17
C LYS A 150 -26.05 9.07 -18.47
N ALA A 151 -26.33 7.77 -18.39
CA ALA A 151 -27.68 7.23 -18.56
C ALA A 151 -28.64 7.65 -17.42
N ASP A 152 -28.11 7.77 -16.19
CA ASP A 152 -28.89 8.14 -15.01
C ASP A 152 -29.14 9.66 -14.87
N LYS A 153 -28.49 10.49 -15.69
CA LYS A 153 -28.81 11.93 -15.84
C LYS A 153 -29.71 12.11 -17.06
N PRO A 154 -31.05 12.16 -16.92
CA PRO A 154 -31.89 12.57 -18.04
C PRO A 154 -31.49 14.00 -18.42
N GLU A 155 -31.24 14.23 -19.71
CA GLU A 155 -31.04 15.56 -20.26
C GLU A 155 -32.17 16.46 -19.78
N SER A 156 -31.86 17.43 -18.91
CA SER A 156 -32.78 18.53 -18.66
C SER A 156 -32.86 19.32 -19.97
N LYS A 157 -33.90 19.04 -20.75
CA LYS A 157 -34.34 19.90 -21.84
C LYS A 157 -34.79 21.26 -21.31
#